data_AF-A0A0A1WQP0-F1
#
_entry.id   AF-A0A0A1WQP0-F1
#
_cell.length_a   1.000
_cell.length_b   1.000
_cell.length_c   1.000
_cell.angle_alpha   90.00
_cell.angle_beta   90.00
_cell.angle_gamma   90.00
#
_symmetry.space_group_name_H-M   'P 1'
#
loop_
_entity.id
_entity.type
_entity.pdbx_description
1 polymer ?
#
loop_
_entity_poly.entity_id
_entity_poly.type
_entity_poly.pdbx_seq_one_letter_code
_entity_poly.pdbx_strand_id
1 'polypeptide(L)'
;KKFLSWNITKKTLRELPEMKQARTDHCVVELDGKIYAIGGCNIGNKTVLQSVERYTTSNGWEFVKPLITARYGGCAVTFNGKIYVMGGKSNRNSLTSVECYNPDSCTWTSCADMALTYMFPGAAAHNGFIYVAGDSEGNPAVERYDPQRNTWSKICSLEGEWLGRAIASFDNKLWTIGGRVRRDNKTSVAVYNEDGNCWIQKSSFPSGYICSCFVVPLPSLSSK
;
A
#
# COMPACT_ATOMS: atom_id res chain seq x y z
N LYS A 1 8.94 -5.33 16.41
CA LYS A 1 9.49 -6.57 15.79
C LYS A 1 8.43 -7.67 15.71
N LYS A 2 7.52 -7.73 16.68
CA LYS A 2 6.33 -8.60 16.65
C LYS A 2 5.66 -8.70 15.28
N PHE A 3 5.34 -9.93 14.90
CA PHE A 3 4.56 -10.27 13.72
C PHE A 3 3.42 -11.20 14.16
N LEU A 4 2.19 -10.81 13.88
CA LEU A 4 0.99 -11.48 14.37
C LEU A 4 0.15 -11.97 13.18
N SER A 5 -0.48 -13.12 13.34
CA SER A 5 -1.42 -13.68 12.36
C SER A 5 -2.79 -13.85 13.00
N TRP A 6 -3.81 -13.29 12.36
CA TRP A 6 -5.21 -13.41 12.77
C TRP A 6 -5.92 -14.40 11.85
N ASN A 7 -6.56 -15.41 12.43
CA ASN A 7 -7.41 -16.33 11.69
C ASN A 7 -8.87 -15.84 11.75
N ILE A 8 -9.43 -15.45 10.60
CA ILE A 8 -10.78 -14.87 10.52
C ILE A 8 -11.86 -15.88 10.91
N THR A 9 -11.73 -17.14 10.50
CA THR A 9 -12.71 -18.20 10.79
C THR A 9 -12.71 -18.58 12.27
N LYS A 10 -11.52 -18.82 12.84
CA LYS A 10 -11.35 -19.27 14.23
C LYS A 10 -11.40 -18.12 15.23
N LYS A 11 -11.27 -16.87 14.77
CA LYS A 11 -11.14 -15.66 15.60
C LYS A 11 -10.01 -15.77 16.62
N THR A 12 -8.90 -16.35 16.18
CA THR A 12 -7.71 -16.57 17.03
C THR A 12 -6.52 -15.77 16.52
N LEU A 13 -5.80 -15.17 17.45
CA LEU A 13 -4.52 -14.52 17.21
C LEU A 13 -3.39 -15.50 17.53
N ARG A 14 -2.34 -15.51 16.70
CA ARG A 14 -1.09 -16.20 17.00
C ARG A 14 0.10 -15.29 16.74
N GLU A 15 1.15 -15.47 17.53
CA GLU A 15 2.43 -14.85 17.29
C GLU A 15 3.23 -15.70 16.29
N LEU A 16 3.86 -15.03 15.34
CA LEU A 16 4.73 -15.61 14.32
C LEU A 16 6.18 -15.14 14.56
N PRO A 17 7.17 -15.80 13.94
CA PRO A 17 8.57 -15.38 14.05
C PRO A 17 8.74 -13.87 13.82
N GLU A 18 9.49 -13.23 14.70
CA GLU A 18 9.73 -11.78 14.62
C GLU A 18 10.61 -11.40 13.43
N MET A 19 10.39 -10.20 12.89
CA MET A 19 11.33 -9.61 11.93
C MET A 19 12.71 -9.41 12.57
N LYS A 20 13.78 -9.61 11.79
CA LYS A 20 15.17 -9.43 12.22
C LYS A 20 15.44 -7.97 12.58
N GLN A 21 14.91 -7.03 11.79
CA GLN A 21 15.05 -5.59 12.01
C GLN A 21 13.75 -4.95 12.51
N ALA A 22 13.88 -4.07 13.51
CA ALA A 22 12.75 -3.24 13.95
C ALA A 22 12.45 -2.16 12.91
N ARG A 23 11.18 -2.01 12.53
CA ARG A 23 10.70 -1.04 11.57
C ARG A 23 9.31 -0.52 11.93
N THR A 24 9.06 0.76 11.71
CA THR A 24 7.73 1.40 11.63
C THR A 24 7.54 1.99 10.24
N ASP A 25 6.30 2.28 9.84
CA ASP A 25 5.97 2.97 8.58
C ASP A 25 6.54 2.28 7.33
N HIS A 26 6.70 0.96 7.42
CA HIS A 26 7.15 0.11 6.33
C HIS A 26 5.96 -0.34 5.49
N CYS A 27 6.21 -0.68 4.23
CA CYS A 27 5.20 -1.30 3.39
C CYS A 27 5.15 -2.81 3.65
N VAL A 28 3.98 -3.41 3.50
CA VAL A 28 3.79 -4.86 3.55
C VAL A 28 2.97 -5.31 2.36
N VAL A 29 3.47 -6.32 1.64
CA VAL A 29 2.77 -6.94 0.50
C VAL A 29 2.95 -8.45 0.50
N GLU A 30 2.03 -9.15 -0.16
CA GLU A 30 2.13 -10.58 -0.42
C GLU A 30 2.42 -10.80 -1.92
N LEU A 31 3.42 -11.64 -2.21
CA LEU A 31 3.75 -12.12 -3.55
C LEU A 31 4.10 -13.62 -3.50
N ASP A 32 3.41 -14.44 -4.30
CA ASP A 32 3.66 -15.87 -4.47
C ASP A 32 3.78 -16.65 -3.15
N GLY A 33 2.83 -16.42 -2.25
CA GLY A 33 2.73 -17.02 -0.93
C GLY A 33 3.71 -16.47 0.11
N LYS A 34 4.43 -15.39 -0.19
CA LYS A 34 5.50 -14.83 0.66
C LYS A 34 5.14 -13.41 1.05
N ILE A 35 5.42 -13.05 2.30
CA ILE A 35 5.14 -11.70 2.82
C ILE A 35 6.44 -10.89 2.78
N TYR A 36 6.38 -9.68 2.26
CA TYR A 36 7.52 -8.79 2.17
C TYR A 36 7.29 -7.56 3.06
N ALA A 37 8.23 -7.29 3.96
CA ALA A 37 8.30 -6.09 4.77
C ALA A 37 9.38 -5.17 4.21
N ILE A 38 8.98 -4.01 3.69
CA ILE A 38 9.80 -3.18 2.79
C ILE A 38 10.03 -1.80 3.39
N GLY A 39 11.29 -1.43 3.59
CA GLY A 39 11.69 -0.11 4.08
C GLY A 39 11.16 0.22 5.47
N GLY A 40 10.73 1.46 5.69
CA GLY A 40 10.30 1.99 6.97
C GLY A 40 11.42 2.71 7.71
N CYS A 41 11.20 2.96 8.99
CA CYS A 41 12.14 3.63 9.89
C CYS A 41 12.45 2.76 11.09
N ASN A 42 13.72 2.64 11.46
CA ASN A 42 14.11 1.99 12.71
C ASN A 42 13.86 2.93 13.89
N ILE A 43 12.97 2.52 14.80
CA ILE A 43 12.53 3.33 15.95
C ILE A 43 13.70 3.69 16.88
N GLY A 44 14.66 2.78 17.07
CA GLY A 44 15.74 2.98 18.05
C GLY A 44 16.72 4.09 17.68
N ASN A 45 17.00 4.27 16.39
CA ASN A 45 17.99 5.22 15.90
C ASN A 45 17.47 6.18 14.82
N LYS A 46 16.15 6.19 14.58
CA LYS A 46 15.45 7.02 13.58
C LYS A 46 16.02 6.92 12.17
N THR A 47 16.65 5.80 11.82
CA THR A 47 17.26 5.60 10.50
C THR A 47 16.22 5.11 9.50
N VAL A 48 16.14 5.77 8.34
CA VAL A 48 15.32 5.32 7.22
C VAL A 48 15.95 4.09 6.58
N LEU A 49 15.15 3.05 6.35
CA LEU A 49 15.61 1.73 5.95
C LEU A 49 15.44 1.52 4.44
N GLN A 50 16.47 0.97 3.81
CA GLN A 50 16.40 0.33 2.50
C GLN A 50 16.15 -1.18 2.58
N SER A 51 16.27 -1.76 3.79
CA SER A 51 16.20 -3.21 3.96
C SER A 51 14.80 -3.74 3.63
N VAL A 52 14.80 -4.91 3.02
CA VAL A 52 13.60 -5.69 2.74
C VAL A 52 13.76 -7.04 3.40
N GLU A 53 12.74 -7.45 4.14
CA GLU A 53 12.65 -8.78 4.73
C GLU A 53 11.52 -9.56 4.06
N ARG A 54 11.74 -10.84 3.81
CA ARG A 54 10.75 -11.76 3.24
C ARG A 54 10.46 -12.86 4.25
N TYR A 55 9.18 -13.11 4.51
CA TYR A 55 8.72 -14.20 5.35
C TYR A 55 8.24 -15.37 4.50
N THR A 56 8.72 -16.57 4.86
CA THR A 56 8.17 -17.85 4.41
C THR A 56 7.81 -18.69 5.63
N THR A 57 6.87 -19.62 5.49
CA THR A 57 6.49 -20.52 6.58
C THR A 57 7.60 -21.50 6.97
N SER A 58 8.54 -21.81 6.06
CA SER A 58 9.65 -22.73 6.31
C SER A 58 10.84 -22.05 6.98
N ASN A 59 11.23 -20.85 6.53
CA ASN A 59 12.48 -20.21 6.93
C ASN A 59 12.26 -19.01 7.88
N GLY A 60 11.01 -18.63 8.13
CA GLY A 60 10.70 -17.38 8.82
C GLY A 60 11.14 -16.16 8.00
N TRP A 61 11.56 -15.10 8.68
CA TRP A 61 12.04 -13.87 8.05
C TRP A 61 13.50 -13.99 7.59
N GLU A 62 13.77 -13.56 6.37
CA GLU A 62 15.12 -13.44 5.81
C GLU A 62 15.31 -12.09 5.11
N PHE A 63 16.53 -11.55 5.11
CA PHE A 63 16.83 -10.37 4.32
C PHE A 63 16.90 -10.74 2.84
N VAL A 64 16.27 -9.93 2.00
CA VAL A 64 16.35 -10.02 0.53
C VAL A 64 16.94 -8.73 -0.04
N LYS A 65 16.97 -8.60 -1.37
CA LYS A 65 17.56 -7.43 -2.05
C LYS A 65 16.98 -6.13 -1.47
N PRO A 66 17.82 -5.20 -0.97
CA PRO A 66 17.34 -3.92 -0.46
C PRO A 66 16.84 -3.03 -1.60
N LEU A 67 15.98 -2.07 -1.26
CA LEU A 67 15.58 -0.99 -2.13
C LEU A 67 16.80 -0.21 -2.64
N ILE A 68 16.64 0.44 -3.80
CA ILE A 68 17.58 1.42 -4.34
C ILE A 68 17.58 2.66 -3.44
N THR A 69 16.39 3.14 -3.05
CA THR A 69 16.22 4.30 -2.17
C THR A 69 15.58 3.89 -0.85
N ALA A 70 16.27 4.16 0.26
CA ALA A 70 15.69 4.02 1.59
C ALA A 70 14.46 4.91 1.73
N ARG A 71 13.35 4.35 2.21
CA ARG A 71 12.07 5.08 2.32
C ARG A 71 11.24 4.61 3.50
N TYR A 72 10.46 5.52 4.08
CA TYR A 72 9.40 5.23 5.05
C TYR A 72 8.12 5.97 4.68
N GLY A 73 6.97 5.48 5.13
CA GLY A 73 5.66 6.08 4.85
C GLY A 73 5.27 6.08 3.37
N GLY A 74 5.85 5.18 2.56
CA GLY A 74 5.41 4.93 1.19
C GLY A 74 4.24 3.95 1.14
N CYS A 75 3.91 3.50 -0.07
CA CYS A 75 3.00 2.38 -0.29
C CYS A 75 3.65 1.33 -1.18
N ALA A 76 3.10 0.11 -1.17
CA ALA A 76 3.49 -0.94 -2.08
C ALA A 76 2.28 -1.76 -2.53
N VAL A 77 2.39 -2.35 -3.71
CA VAL A 77 1.37 -3.22 -4.29
C VAL A 77 2.03 -4.31 -5.12
N THR A 78 1.39 -5.48 -5.19
CA THR A 78 1.76 -6.52 -6.15
C THR A 78 0.94 -6.44 -7.41
N PHE A 79 1.62 -6.56 -8.55
CA PHE A 79 1.00 -6.54 -9.86
C PHE A 79 1.85 -7.32 -10.86
N ASN A 80 1.21 -8.19 -11.66
CA ASN A 80 1.87 -9.01 -12.69
C ASN A 80 3.15 -9.73 -12.19
N GLY A 81 3.08 -10.38 -11.03
CA GLY A 81 4.20 -11.13 -10.46
C GLY A 81 5.34 -10.26 -9.89
N LYS A 82 5.15 -8.95 -9.77
CA LYS A 82 6.17 -8.00 -9.28
C LYS A 82 5.66 -7.20 -8.10
N ILE A 83 6.58 -6.63 -7.33
CA ILE A 83 6.26 -5.69 -6.25
C ILE A 83 6.63 -4.29 -6.71
N TYR A 84 5.71 -3.35 -6.60
CA TYR A 84 5.95 -1.93 -6.84
C TYR A 84 5.93 -1.21 -5.50
N VAL A 85 6.88 -0.31 -5.28
CA VAL A 85 6.98 0.53 -4.07
C VAL A 85 7.09 1.98 -4.49
N MET A 86 6.22 2.82 -3.95
CA MET A 86 6.00 4.18 -4.45
C MET A 86 5.96 5.19 -3.30
N GLY A 87 6.55 6.36 -3.54
CA GLY A 87 6.46 7.51 -2.66
C GLY A 87 7.11 7.34 -1.28
N GLY A 88 6.58 8.06 -0.29
CA GLY A 88 7.12 8.14 1.06
C GLY A 88 8.19 9.21 1.19
N LYS A 89 9.06 9.06 2.18
CA LYS A 89 10.17 9.98 2.47
C LYS A 89 11.49 9.26 2.62
N SER A 90 12.56 9.92 2.18
CA SER A 90 13.94 9.57 2.50
C SER A 90 14.58 10.75 3.23
N ASN A 91 14.90 10.58 4.51
CA ASN A 91 15.39 11.64 5.39
C ASN A 91 14.46 12.88 5.36
N ARG A 92 14.91 14.00 4.78
CA ARG A 92 14.14 15.25 4.66
C ARG A 92 13.36 15.39 3.34
N ASN A 93 13.56 14.47 2.40
CA ASN A 93 13.03 14.59 1.04
C ASN A 93 11.79 13.70 0.87
N SER A 94 10.69 14.31 0.42
CA SER A 94 9.54 13.57 -0.09
C SER A 94 9.89 12.93 -1.44
N LEU A 95 9.48 11.68 -1.63
CA LEU A 95 9.78 10.91 -2.83
C LEU A 95 8.60 10.90 -3.78
N THR A 96 8.88 11.10 -5.06
CA THR A 96 8.01 10.70 -6.19
C THR A 96 8.44 9.35 -6.77
N SER A 97 9.60 8.84 -6.36
CA SER A 97 10.24 7.70 -6.98
C SER A 97 9.50 6.39 -6.78
N VAL A 98 9.57 5.57 -7.82
CA VAL A 98 8.91 4.27 -7.92
C VAL A 98 9.95 3.20 -8.20
N GLU A 99 9.91 2.13 -7.42
CA GLU A 99 10.80 0.99 -7.59
C GLU A 99 10.00 -0.29 -7.80
N CYS A 100 10.43 -1.12 -8.75
CA CYS A 100 9.81 -2.39 -9.07
C CYS A 100 10.78 -3.54 -8.78
N TYR A 101 10.38 -4.49 -7.95
CA TYR A 101 11.11 -5.73 -7.70
C TYR A 101 10.63 -6.82 -8.64
N ASN A 102 11.58 -7.40 -9.37
CA ASN A 102 11.36 -8.62 -10.12
C ASN A 102 11.89 -9.82 -9.29
N PRO A 103 11.03 -10.76 -8.85
CA PRO A 103 11.46 -11.93 -8.09
C PRO A 103 12.36 -12.87 -8.90
N ASP A 104 12.20 -12.94 -10.22
CA ASP A 104 12.94 -13.86 -11.08
C ASP A 104 14.43 -13.47 -11.17
N SER A 105 14.71 -12.17 -11.28
CA SER A 105 16.07 -11.64 -11.31
C SER A 105 16.58 -11.22 -9.93
N CYS A 106 15.73 -11.21 -8.90
CA CYS A 106 16.05 -10.70 -7.56
C CYS A 106 16.58 -9.25 -7.56
N THR A 107 16.04 -8.40 -8.44
CA THR A 107 16.50 -7.02 -8.60
C THR A 107 15.37 -6.00 -8.46
N TRP A 108 15.71 -4.85 -7.89
CA TRP A 108 14.92 -3.64 -7.98
C TRP A 108 15.32 -2.81 -9.20
N THR A 109 14.36 -2.23 -9.90
CA THR A 109 14.56 -1.30 -11.01
C THR A 109 13.72 -0.05 -10.81
N SER A 110 14.28 1.13 -11.11
CA SER A 110 13.52 2.38 -11.12
C SER A 110 12.48 2.37 -12.23
N CYS A 111 11.29 2.87 -11.93
CA CYS A 111 10.23 3.15 -12.90
C CYS A 111 10.09 4.67 -13.07
N ALA A 112 9.16 5.11 -13.91
CA ALA A 112 8.79 6.52 -14.00
C ALA A 112 8.27 7.02 -12.65
N ASP A 113 8.68 8.24 -12.31
CA ASP A 113 8.30 8.90 -11.08
C ASP A 113 6.85 9.38 -11.14
N MET A 114 6.17 9.36 -9.99
CA MET A 114 4.86 10.01 -9.83
C MET A 114 4.98 11.52 -10.05
N ALA A 115 3.88 12.17 -10.43
CA ALA A 115 3.86 13.63 -10.56
C ALA A 115 3.72 14.33 -9.21
N LEU A 116 3.14 13.67 -8.20
CA LEU A 116 2.94 14.22 -6.86
C LEU A 116 3.69 13.43 -5.80
N THR A 117 3.98 14.10 -4.69
CA THR A 117 4.54 13.45 -3.51
C THR A 117 3.41 13.07 -2.55
N TYR A 118 3.47 11.84 -2.05
CA TYR A 118 2.51 11.34 -1.07
C TYR A 118 3.23 10.76 0.15
N MET A 119 2.67 11.06 1.32
CA MET A 119 2.98 10.38 2.57
C MET A 119 1.79 9.52 2.99
N PHE A 120 2.07 8.26 3.30
CA PHE A 120 1.09 7.23 3.62
C PHE A 120 -0.04 7.11 2.57
N PRO A 121 0.26 7.08 1.26
CA PRO A 121 -0.76 6.85 0.25
C PRO A 121 -1.32 5.41 0.34
N GLY A 122 -2.51 5.22 -0.21
CA GLY A 122 -3.01 3.89 -0.56
C GLY A 122 -2.59 3.52 -1.98
N ALA A 123 -2.33 2.23 -2.24
CA ALA A 123 -2.12 1.71 -3.59
C ALA A 123 -2.94 0.45 -3.87
N ALA A 124 -3.41 0.30 -5.11
CA ALA A 124 -4.12 -0.88 -5.59
C ALA A 124 -3.84 -1.14 -7.07
N ALA A 125 -3.76 -2.41 -7.46
CA ALA A 125 -3.75 -2.82 -8.84
C ALA A 125 -5.17 -3.09 -9.32
N HIS A 126 -5.55 -2.51 -10.46
CA HIS A 126 -6.90 -2.60 -11.01
C HIS A 126 -6.87 -2.46 -12.54
N ASN A 127 -7.59 -3.32 -13.26
CA ASN A 127 -7.78 -3.23 -14.72
C ASN A 127 -6.49 -2.97 -15.54
N GLY A 128 -5.38 -3.62 -15.16
CA GLY A 128 -4.11 -3.49 -15.89
C GLY A 128 -3.19 -2.35 -15.42
N PHE A 129 -3.64 -1.53 -14.48
CA PHE A 129 -2.92 -0.37 -13.98
C PHE A 129 -2.67 -0.44 -12.47
N ILE A 130 -1.75 0.39 -11.98
CA ILE A 130 -1.55 0.64 -10.55
C ILE A 130 -2.10 2.03 -10.23
N TYR A 131 -2.92 2.13 -9.19
CA TYR A 131 -3.49 3.38 -8.72
C TYR A 131 -2.89 3.73 -7.37
N VAL A 132 -2.51 4.99 -7.20
CA VAL A 132 -2.03 5.56 -5.95
C VAL A 132 -2.92 6.72 -5.58
N ALA A 133 -3.52 6.66 -4.40
CA ALA A 133 -4.38 7.70 -3.86
C ALA A 133 -3.75 8.26 -2.58
N GLY A 134 -3.59 9.57 -2.52
CA GLY A 134 -3.00 10.24 -1.37
C GLY A 134 -3.38 11.71 -1.29
N ASP A 135 -3.01 12.33 -0.18
CA ASP A 135 -3.13 13.78 -0.01
C ASP A 135 -1.78 14.42 -0.29
N SER A 136 -1.76 15.32 -1.28
CA SER A 136 -0.60 16.12 -1.62
C SER A 136 -0.97 17.59 -1.40
N GLU A 137 -0.43 18.18 -0.34
CA GLU A 137 -0.67 19.59 0.02
C GLU A 137 -2.16 19.96 0.17
N GLY A 138 -2.99 19.02 0.69
CA GLY A 138 -4.42 19.21 0.85
C GLY A 138 -5.26 18.86 -0.39
N ASN A 139 -4.63 18.40 -1.47
CA ASN A 139 -5.30 17.87 -2.65
C ASN A 139 -5.34 16.33 -2.60
N PRO A 140 -6.51 15.69 -2.46
CA PRO A 140 -6.66 14.24 -2.42
C PRO A 140 -6.62 13.65 -3.84
N ALA A 141 -5.46 13.77 -4.48
CA ALA A 141 -5.24 13.34 -5.85
C ALA A 141 -5.12 11.82 -5.96
N VAL A 142 -5.45 11.32 -7.16
CA VAL A 142 -5.24 9.92 -7.53
C VAL A 142 -4.47 9.86 -8.83
N GLU A 143 -3.39 9.10 -8.84
CA GLU A 143 -2.53 8.87 -9.99
C GLU A 143 -2.60 7.41 -10.42
N ARG A 144 -2.61 7.19 -11.73
CA ARG A 144 -2.66 5.89 -12.39
C ARG A 144 -1.38 5.67 -13.19
N TYR A 145 -0.70 4.58 -12.90
CA TYR A 145 0.50 4.11 -13.58
C TYR A 145 0.18 3.02 -14.59
N ASP A 146 0.65 3.22 -15.82
CA ASP A 146 0.69 2.22 -16.88
C ASP A 146 2.09 1.57 -16.89
N PRO A 147 2.23 0.32 -16.41
CA PRO A 147 3.52 -0.38 -16.40
C PRO A 147 3.99 -0.84 -17.78
N GLN A 148 3.12 -0.89 -18.80
CA GLN A 148 3.53 -1.19 -20.17
C GLN A 148 4.19 0.01 -20.83
N ARG A 149 3.66 1.21 -20.57
CA ARG A 149 4.21 2.47 -21.09
C ARG A 149 5.25 3.10 -20.18
N ASN A 150 5.34 2.66 -18.93
CA ASN A 150 6.13 3.29 -17.88
C ASN A 150 5.78 4.78 -17.73
N THR A 151 4.48 5.08 -17.61
CA THR A 151 3.97 6.46 -17.53
C THR A 151 2.87 6.61 -16.50
N TRP A 152 2.79 7.80 -15.90
CA TRP A 152 1.72 8.18 -14.98
C TRP A 152 0.70 9.10 -15.67
N SER A 153 -0.55 8.98 -15.22
CA SER A 153 -1.65 9.87 -15.60
C SER A 153 -2.47 10.21 -14.35
N LYS A 154 -2.94 11.45 -14.24
CA LYS A 154 -3.88 11.83 -13.17
C LYS A 154 -5.30 11.40 -13.56
N ILE A 155 -6.04 10.87 -12.60
CA ILE A 155 -7.50 10.68 -12.72
C ILE A 155 -8.21 11.70 -11.83
N CYS A 156 -9.54 11.69 -11.79
CA CYS A 156 -10.28 12.61 -10.93
C CYS A 156 -9.85 12.49 -9.46
N SER A 157 -9.63 13.65 -8.83
CA SER A 157 -9.41 13.73 -7.39
C SER A 157 -10.66 13.32 -6.63
N LEU A 158 -10.46 12.91 -5.38
CA LEU A 158 -11.56 12.77 -4.43
C LEU A 158 -12.03 14.16 -3.96
N GLU A 159 -13.22 14.24 -3.37
CA GLU A 159 -13.72 15.49 -2.78
C GLU A 159 -13.37 15.59 -1.29
N GLY A 160 -12.82 16.72 -0.85
CA GLY A 160 -12.54 17.03 0.56
C GLY A 160 -11.07 16.90 0.99
N GLU A 161 -10.74 17.32 2.20
CA GLU A 161 -9.38 17.20 2.75
C GLU A 161 -9.25 15.89 3.54
N TRP A 162 -8.39 14.98 3.08
CA TRP A 162 -8.30 13.64 3.64
C TRP A 162 -6.92 13.34 4.23
N LEU A 163 -6.89 12.59 5.32
CA LEU A 163 -5.66 11.97 5.83
C LEU A 163 -5.78 10.46 5.77
N GLY A 164 -4.82 9.80 5.11
CA GLY A 164 -4.61 8.35 5.12
C GLY A 164 -5.80 7.52 4.61
N ARG A 165 -6.00 7.43 3.29
CA ARG A 165 -7.02 6.57 2.68
C ARG A 165 -6.39 5.27 2.19
N ALA A 166 -7.10 4.17 2.40
CA ALA A 166 -6.79 2.92 1.73
C ALA A 166 -7.52 2.86 0.39
N ILE A 167 -6.95 2.14 -0.56
CA ILE A 167 -7.53 1.87 -1.87
C ILE A 167 -7.47 0.36 -2.11
N ALA A 168 -8.50 -0.19 -2.72
CA ALA A 168 -8.61 -1.62 -2.99
C ALA A 168 -9.33 -1.87 -4.30
N SER A 169 -8.89 -2.91 -5.01
CA SER A 169 -9.60 -3.47 -6.15
C SER A 169 -10.44 -4.65 -5.65
N PHE A 170 -11.76 -4.58 -5.81
CA PHE A 170 -12.68 -5.64 -5.42
C PHE A 170 -13.98 -5.55 -6.24
N ASP A 171 -14.57 -6.69 -6.58
CA ASP A 171 -15.80 -6.78 -7.39
C ASP A 171 -15.69 -6.02 -8.72
N ASN A 172 -14.54 -6.18 -9.39
CA ASN A 172 -14.19 -5.49 -10.62
C ASN A 172 -14.34 -3.95 -10.54
N LYS A 173 -14.16 -3.38 -9.35
CA LYS A 173 -14.22 -1.93 -9.12
C LYS A 173 -13.08 -1.48 -8.23
N LEU A 174 -12.68 -0.22 -8.41
CA LEU A 174 -11.71 0.45 -7.56
C LEU A 174 -12.43 1.20 -6.44
N TRP A 175 -12.08 0.89 -5.20
CA TRP A 175 -12.69 1.45 -4.00
C TRP A 175 -11.66 2.25 -3.23
N THR A 176 -12.09 3.36 -2.64
CA THR A 176 -11.35 4.04 -1.58
C THR A 176 -12.12 3.88 -0.29
N ILE A 177 -11.40 3.53 0.78
CA ILE A 177 -11.99 3.11 2.05
C ILE A 177 -11.25 3.84 3.17
N GLY A 178 -12.03 4.44 4.08
CA GLY A 178 -11.48 5.05 5.27
C GLY A 178 -11.07 6.51 5.08
N GLY A 179 -9.88 6.83 5.59
CA GLY A 179 -9.41 8.20 5.73
C GLY A 179 -10.21 9.02 6.75
N ARG A 180 -9.68 10.20 7.09
CA ARG A 180 -10.35 11.17 7.96
C ARG A 180 -10.56 12.47 7.20
N VAL A 181 -11.82 12.93 7.11
CA VAL A 181 -12.08 14.32 6.74
C VAL A 181 -11.59 15.20 7.88
N ARG A 182 -10.69 16.16 7.59
CA ARG A 182 -10.11 17.06 8.62
C ARG A 182 -11.17 17.81 9.45
N ARG A 183 -12.31 18.14 8.84
CA ARG A 183 -13.38 18.93 9.49
C ARG A 183 -14.33 18.10 10.38
N ASP A 184 -14.69 16.89 9.97
CA ASP A 184 -15.87 16.20 10.54
C ASP A 184 -15.59 14.84 11.19
N ASN A 185 -14.32 14.39 11.21
CA ASN A 185 -13.93 13.06 11.72
C ASN A 185 -14.66 11.86 11.09
N LYS A 186 -15.34 12.07 9.96
CA LYS A 186 -16.00 11.01 9.20
C LYS A 186 -15.00 10.32 8.29
N THR A 187 -15.20 9.03 8.11
CA THR A 187 -14.55 8.23 7.07
C THR A 187 -15.37 8.28 5.78
N SER A 188 -14.76 7.96 4.64
CA SER A 188 -15.47 7.82 3.37
C SER A 188 -15.21 6.46 2.75
N VAL A 189 -16.27 5.90 2.19
CA VAL A 189 -16.19 4.83 1.21
C VAL A 189 -16.71 5.37 -0.11
N ALA A 190 -15.87 5.34 -1.14
CA ALA A 190 -16.23 5.76 -2.48
C ALA A 190 -15.76 4.73 -3.51
N VAL A 191 -16.50 4.63 -4.61
CA VAL A 191 -16.19 3.75 -5.73
C VAL A 191 -15.89 4.60 -6.96
N TYR A 192 -14.87 4.22 -7.71
CA TYR A 192 -14.50 4.90 -8.94
C TYR A 192 -15.45 4.48 -10.07
N ASN A 193 -16.02 5.48 -10.75
CA ASN A 193 -16.72 5.30 -12.01
C ASN A 193 -15.76 5.59 -13.16
N GLU A 194 -15.32 4.54 -13.86
CA GLU A 194 -14.33 4.64 -14.94
C GLU A 194 -14.88 5.42 -16.14
N ASP A 195 -16.16 5.24 -16.50
CA ASP A 195 -16.79 5.89 -17.65
C ASP A 195 -16.91 7.40 -17.46
N GLY A 196 -17.24 7.81 -16.24
CA GLY A 196 -17.43 9.22 -15.87
C GLY A 196 -16.16 9.91 -15.36
N ASN A 197 -15.07 9.17 -15.13
CA ASN A 197 -13.89 9.63 -14.39
C ASN A 197 -14.30 10.43 -13.14
N CYS A 198 -15.05 9.79 -12.25
CA CYS A 198 -15.54 10.42 -11.02
C CYS A 198 -15.64 9.41 -9.87
N TRP A 199 -15.57 9.90 -8.63
CA TRP A 199 -15.76 9.07 -7.43
C TRP A 199 -17.19 9.20 -6.92
N ILE A 200 -17.85 8.06 -6.74
CA ILE A 200 -19.22 8.00 -6.22
C ILE A 200 -19.16 7.59 -4.75
N GLN A 201 -19.56 8.50 -3.86
CA GLN A 201 -19.68 8.23 -2.42
C GLN A 201 -20.74 7.16 -2.15
N LYS A 202 -20.42 6.16 -1.32
CA LYS A 202 -21.32 5.05 -0.97
C LYS A 202 -21.70 5.01 0.50
N SER A 203 -20.75 5.19 1.41
CA SER A 203 -21.02 5.15 2.85
C SER A 203 -19.92 5.82 3.68
N SER A 204 -20.11 5.84 5.00
CA SER A 204 -19.11 6.23 6.00
C SER A 204 -19.15 5.23 7.16
N PHE A 205 -18.00 4.86 7.70
CA PHE A 205 -17.95 4.10 8.96
C PHE A 205 -18.37 4.97 10.16
N PRO A 206 -18.94 4.35 11.22
CA PRO A 206 -19.45 5.07 12.40
C PRO A 206 -18.37 5.84 13.16
N SER A 207 -17.13 5.35 13.17
CA SER A 207 -15.96 5.99 13.75
C SER A 207 -14.69 5.31 13.22
N GLY A 208 -13.55 6.00 13.33
CA GLY A 208 -12.23 5.40 13.15
C GLY A 208 -11.30 6.10 12.17
N TYR A 209 -10.06 5.63 12.18
CA TYR A 209 -9.00 6.00 11.24
C TYR A 209 -8.54 4.72 10.55
N ILE A 210 -8.99 4.49 9.32
CA ILE A 210 -8.56 3.35 8.50
C ILE A 210 -7.55 3.88 7.50
N CYS A 211 -6.28 3.50 7.67
CA CYS A 211 -5.15 3.88 6.81
C CYS A 211 -4.60 2.71 5.98
N SER A 212 -5.15 1.51 6.13
CA SER A 212 -4.75 0.33 5.37
C SER A 212 -5.94 -0.63 5.24
N CYS A 213 -6.04 -1.30 4.09
CA CYS A 213 -7.02 -2.36 3.86
C CYS A 213 -6.39 -3.46 3.00
N PHE A 214 -6.89 -4.67 3.14
CA PHE A 214 -6.62 -5.78 2.25
C PHE A 214 -7.92 -6.54 2.01
N VAL A 215 -8.04 -7.17 0.85
CA VAL A 215 -9.21 -7.95 0.48
C VAL A 215 -8.91 -9.42 0.78
N VAL A 216 -9.77 -10.05 1.57
CA VAL A 216 -9.73 -11.50 1.79
C VAL A 216 -10.83 -12.10 0.94
N PRO A 217 -10.50 -12.88 -0.11
CA PRO A 217 -11.49 -13.72 -0.77
C PRO A 217 -12.01 -14.68 0.29
N LEU A 218 -13.31 -14.60 0.61
CA LEU A 218 -13.91 -15.65 1.40
C LEU A 218 -13.95 -16.88 0.48
N PRO A 219 -13.31 -18.02 0.84
CA PRO A 219 -13.83 -19.29 0.38
C PRO A 219 -15.29 -19.29 0.82
N SER A 220 -16.20 -19.78 -0.03
CA SER A 220 -17.59 -20.02 0.35
C SER A 220 -17.66 -20.49 1.80
N LEU A 221 -18.11 -19.62 2.71
CA LEU A 221 -18.20 -19.91 4.16
C LEU A 221 -19.18 -21.06 4.46
N SER A 222 -19.72 -21.71 3.43
CA SER A 222 -20.43 -22.98 3.49
C SER A 222 -19.46 -24.17 3.41
N SER A 223 -19.02 -24.66 4.55
CA SER A 223 -19.11 -26.08 4.95
C SER A 223 -18.14 -26.41 6.10
N LYS A 224 -18.62 -26.22 7.33
CA LYS A 224 -18.92 -27.29 8.30
C LYS A 224 -19.41 -26.67 9.60
#